data_AF-A0A0R3S640-F1
#
_entry.id   AF-A0A0R3S640-F1
#
_cell.length_a   1.000
_cell.length_b   1.000
_cell.length_c   1.000
_cell.angle_alpha   90.00
_cell.angle_beta   90.00
_cell.angle_gamma   90.00
#
_symmetry.space_group_name_H-M   'P 1'
#
loop_
_entity.id
_entity.type
_entity.pdbx_description
1 polymer ?
#
loop_
_entity_poly.entity_id
_entity_poly.type
_entity_poly.pdbx_seq_one_letter_code
_entity_poly.pdbx_strand_id
1 'polypeptide(L)'
;MLIKKYSEIFNDSNMNNFISETKHYAIHAKLPYSVEVEKLYQDDAVWITTSSFIIFTMHSGKSHLFQLLNHFDSPRDEGWAYANFLFQLSFATTSSTIVSGAVAERAKLRSYILLGCIVILIQALPSHWVWDSQGVFFKLGVVDFAGCSCIHMVGGIIGLVATIYLKPRRNRFNENSVHQMSSPTNALLGTFMLWWGWFGINSGSAWGVTNGRWRLAARASVATIMSSIGGGVTSITFSFAKTRKLQVNYLIFGLLSSVVAITAICAVARPWHALLIGAVSSTISISVIPALEFLKIDDPVGIIPIHLTSSIWGMCAVGIFAEDDQVLVCTVLSTDNHSFV
;
A
#
# COMPACT_ATOMS: atom_id res chain seq x y z
N MET A 1 39.24 18.52 17.01
CA MET A 1 38.52 19.28 18.05
C MET A 1 36.99 19.11 18.00
N LEU A 2 36.39 18.69 16.88
CA LEU A 2 34.94 18.34 16.78
C LEU A 2 34.59 16.92 17.25
N ILE A 3 35.53 15.98 17.24
CA ILE A 3 35.32 14.60 17.73
C ILE A 3 35.19 14.55 19.27
N LYS A 4 35.78 15.50 20.00
CA LYS A 4 35.71 15.57 21.47
C LYS A 4 34.39 16.16 22.01
N LYS A 5 33.59 16.84 21.16
CA LYS A 5 32.36 17.54 21.61
C LYS A 5 31.10 16.67 21.47
N TYR A 6 31.17 15.57 20.72
CA TYR A 6 30.09 14.59 20.59
C TYR A 6 30.19 13.40 21.58
N SER A 7 31.39 13.14 22.14
CA SER A 7 31.56 12.08 23.14
C SER A 7 30.98 12.42 24.51
N GLU A 8 30.72 13.70 24.80
CA GLU A 8 30.16 14.12 26.11
C GLU A 8 28.63 14.08 26.16
N ILE A 9 27.93 13.98 25.01
CA ILE A 9 26.45 13.93 24.96
C ILE A 9 25.93 12.46 24.98
N PHE A 10 26.78 11.48 24.66
CA PHE A 10 26.41 10.06 24.59
C PHE A 10 27.32 9.21 25.49
N ASN A 11 27.16 9.35 26.81
CA ASN A 11 27.80 8.46 27.78
C ASN A 11 27.14 7.06 27.76
N ASP A 12 27.74 6.17 26.96
CA ASP A 12 28.06 4.73 27.12
C ASP A 12 27.16 3.71 27.88
N SER A 13 25.97 4.09 28.35
CA SER A 13 25.07 3.18 29.09
C SER A 13 23.79 2.83 28.31
N ASN A 14 23.25 3.75 27.51
CA ASN A 14 21.98 3.53 26.82
C ASN A 14 22.08 2.73 25.50
N MET A 15 23.23 2.77 24.82
CA MET A 15 23.41 2.03 23.56
C MET A 15 23.63 0.52 23.79
N ASN A 16 24.29 0.17 24.90
CA ASN A 16 24.42 -1.23 25.33
C ASN A 16 23.08 -1.82 25.79
N ASN A 17 22.16 -1.01 26.33
CA ASN A 17 20.83 -1.46 26.76
C ASN A 17 19.89 -1.75 25.58
N PHE A 18 19.94 -0.96 24.49
CA PHE A 18 19.08 -1.18 23.33
C PHE A 18 19.47 -2.43 22.50
N ILE A 19 20.78 -2.68 22.37
CA ILE A 19 21.32 -3.90 21.72
C ILE A 19 21.14 -5.13 22.63
N SER A 20 21.12 -4.93 23.96
CA SER A 20 20.81 -5.96 24.95
C SER A 20 19.33 -6.40 24.88
N GLU A 21 18.38 -5.47 24.74
CA GLU A 21 16.95 -5.79 24.66
C GLU A 21 16.61 -6.63 23.42
N THR A 22 17.17 -6.33 22.26
CA THR A 22 16.93 -7.13 21.04
C THR A 22 17.49 -8.55 21.16
N LYS A 23 18.63 -8.74 21.84
CA LYS A 23 19.17 -10.08 22.15
C LYS A 23 18.35 -10.82 23.22
N HIS A 24 17.79 -10.10 24.19
CA HIS A 24 16.95 -10.67 25.25
C HIS A 24 15.66 -11.30 24.70
N TYR A 25 15.02 -10.69 23.69
CA TYR A 25 13.82 -11.25 23.05
C TYR A 25 14.11 -12.51 22.22
N ALA A 26 15.28 -12.59 21.58
CA ALA A 26 15.68 -13.75 20.79
C ALA A 26 16.02 -14.97 21.65
N ILE A 27 16.69 -14.76 22.80
CA ILE A 27 17.14 -15.85 23.68
C ILE A 27 15.97 -16.44 24.50
N HIS A 28 14.99 -15.62 24.89
CA HIS A 28 13.85 -16.08 25.70
C HIS A 28 12.72 -16.77 24.92
N ALA A 29 12.68 -16.63 23.59
CA ALA A 29 11.60 -17.18 22.77
C ALA A 29 11.71 -18.69 22.47
N LYS A 30 12.82 -19.37 22.82
CA LYS A 30 13.08 -20.80 22.52
C LYS A 30 12.73 -21.21 21.07
N LEU A 31 12.82 -20.29 20.11
CA LEU A 31 12.64 -20.62 18.70
C LEU A 31 13.91 -21.32 18.20
N PRO A 32 13.80 -22.35 17.36
CA PRO A 32 14.97 -22.99 16.77
C PRO A 32 15.71 -21.98 15.91
N TYR A 33 16.76 -21.39 16.46
CA TYR A 33 17.68 -20.49 15.78
C TYR A 33 18.53 -21.33 14.82
N SER A 34 18.28 -21.23 13.52
CA SER A 34 19.15 -21.80 12.49
C SER A 34 19.75 -20.70 11.63
N VAL A 35 21.03 -20.85 11.30
CA VAL A 35 21.81 -19.92 10.44
C VAL A 35 21.16 -19.74 9.05
N GLU A 36 20.35 -20.72 8.62
CA GLU A 36 19.61 -20.68 7.36
C GLU A 36 18.41 -19.72 7.40
N VAL A 37 17.76 -19.58 8.57
CA VAL A 37 16.67 -18.63 8.79
C VAL A 37 17.20 -17.20 8.83
N GLU A 38 18.35 -16.96 9.45
CA GLU A 38 19.01 -15.65 9.43
C GLU A 38 19.45 -15.24 8.02
N LYS A 39 19.91 -16.19 7.20
CA LYS A 39 20.20 -15.96 5.77
C LYS A 39 18.95 -15.56 4.98
N LEU A 40 17.80 -16.21 5.22
CA LEU A 40 16.54 -15.83 4.58
C LEU A 40 16.12 -14.39 4.95
N TYR A 41 16.19 -14.03 6.24
CA TYR A 41 15.82 -12.69 6.70
C TYR A 41 16.81 -11.60 6.28
N GLN A 42 18.11 -11.90 6.22
CA GLN A 42 19.13 -10.98 5.70
C GLN A 42 18.95 -10.73 4.20
N ASP A 43 18.67 -11.77 3.42
CA ASP A 43 18.41 -11.64 1.99
C ASP A 43 17.16 -10.77 1.74
N ASP A 44 16.08 -10.98 2.51
CA ASP A 44 14.83 -10.20 2.39
C ASP A 44 15.01 -8.73 2.83
N ALA A 45 15.73 -8.46 3.92
CA ALA A 45 15.96 -7.10 4.42
C ALA A 45 16.91 -6.30 3.52
N VAL A 46 18.02 -6.91 3.07
CA VAL A 46 18.95 -6.28 2.12
C VAL A 46 18.23 -6.00 0.79
N TRP A 47 17.31 -6.87 0.39
CA TRP A 47 16.53 -6.77 -0.85
C TRP A 47 15.43 -5.69 -0.80
N ILE A 48 14.66 -5.62 0.28
CA ILE A 48 13.71 -4.52 0.53
C ILE A 48 14.48 -3.21 0.50
N THR A 49 15.66 -3.15 1.13
CA THR A 49 16.45 -1.93 1.23
C THR A 49 17.08 -1.51 -0.12
N THR A 50 17.62 -2.45 -0.90
CA THR A 50 18.25 -2.16 -2.21
C THR A 50 17.25 -1.81 -3.29
N SER A 51 16.10 -2.48 -3.35
CA SER A 51 15.03 -2.15 -4.31
C SER A 51 14.44 -0.77 -4.02
N SER A 52 14.31 -0.44 -2.73
CA SER A 52 13.90 0.89 -2.22
C SER A 52 14.85 2.01 -2.55
N PHE A 53 16.14 1.68 -2.56
CA PHE A 53 17.18 2.56 -3.06
C PHE A 53 16.92 3.00 -4.49
N ILE A 54 16.50 2.06 -5.35
CA ILE A 54 16.16 2.35 -6.75
C ILE A 54 14.87 3.17 -6.87
N ILE A 55 13.85 2.93 -6.04
CA ILE A 55 12.59 3.70 -6.03
C ILE A 55 12.82 5.17 -5.70
N PHE A 56 13.61 5.44 -4.66
CA PHE A 56 13.93 6.80 -4.28
C PHE A 56 14.64 7.57 -5.42
N THR A 57 15.46 6.89 -6.23
CA THR A 57 16.12 7.48 -7.40
C THR A 57 15.15 7.99 -8.48
N MET A 58 13.97 7.37 -8.60
CA MET A 58 13.02 7.64 -9.68
C MET A 58 11.88 8.58 -9.24
N HIS A 59 11.56 8.58 -7.95
CA HIS A 59 10.37 9.25 -7.40
C HIS A 59 10.62 10.68 -6.92
N SER A 60 11.85 10.97 -6.51
CA SER A 60 12.18 12.18 -5.75
C SER A 60 12.92 13.23 -6.59
N GLY A 61 12.91 13.06 -7.92
CA GLY A 61 13.81 13.75 -8.82
C GLY A 61 15.29 13.43 -8.52
N LYS A 62 16.20 13.88 -9.39
CA LYS A 62 17.65 13.70 -9.18
C LYS A 62 18.15 14.34 -7.86
N SER A 63 17.40 15.26 -7.25
CA SER A 63 17.82 16.07 -6.11
C SER A 63 17.86 15.31 -4.79
N HIS A 64 16.83 14.54 -4.43
CA HIS A 64 16.79 13.94 -3.09
C HIS A 64 17.66 12.68 -2.97
N LEU A 65 17.81 11.87 -4.04
CA LEU A 65 18.83 10.81 -4.09
C LEU A 65 20.24 11.36 -3.96
N PHE A 66 20.55 12.41 -4.72
CA PHE A 66 21.85 13.06 -4.62
C PHE A 66 22.08 13.56 -3.19
N GLN A 67 21.07 14.10 -2.51
CA GLN A 67 21.18 14.49 -1.10
C GLN A 67 21.42 13.28 -0.18
N LEU A 68 20.71 12.17 -0.36
CA LEU A 68 20.79 10.98 0.49
C LEU A 68 22.10 10.18 0.29
N LEU A 69 22.75 10.35 -0.87
CA LEU A 69 24.07 9.81 -1.18
C LEU A 69 25.23 10.77 -0.89
N ASN A 70 24.95 12.06 -0.64
CA ASN A 70 25.96 13.10 -0.41
C ASN A 70 25.76 13.80 0.95
N HIS A 71 26.43 14.94 1.13
CA HIS A 71 26.29 15.76 2.32
C HIS A 71 24.93 16.48 2.32
N PHE A 72 24.24 16.46 3.46
CA PHE A 72 23.03 17.26 3.68
C PHE A 72 23.39 18.66 4.18
N ASP A 73 22.78 19.68 3.60
CA ASP A 73 23.02 21.08 3.96
C ASP A 73 22.39 21.45 5.32
N SER A 74 21.35 20.72 5.77
CA SER A 74 20.72 20.91 7.07
C SER A 74 20.11 19.62 7.65
N PRO A 75 19.95 19.52 9.00
CA PRO A 75 19.24 18.40 9.63
C PRO A 75 17.78 18.25 9.18
N ARG A 76 17.16 19.35 8.74
CA ARG A 76 15.79 19.32 8.22
C ARG A 76 15.73 18.58 6.88
N ASP A 77 16.68 18.86 5.99
CA ASP A 77 16.72 18.23 4.66
C ASP A 77 17.03 16.74 4.76
N GLU A 78 17.94 16.38 5.68
CA GLU A 78 18.22 14.98 6.02
C GLU A 78 16.96 14.26 6.52
N GLY A 79 16.25 14.84 7.50
CA GLY A 79 15.04 14.25 8.06
C GLY A 79 13.93 14.04 7.02
N TRP A 80 13.74 15.02 6.12
CA TRP A 80 12.78 14.89 5.02
C TRP A 80 13.19 13.82 4.02
N ALA A 81 14.47 13.75 3.65
CA ALA A 81 14.96 12.75 2.72
C ALA A 81 14.75 11.32 3.25
N TYR A 82 15.06 11.06 4.52
CA TYR A 82 14.83 9.74 5.13
C TYR A 82 13.35 9.41 5.30
N ALA A 83 12.52 10.38 5.70
CA ALA A 83 11.08 10.16 5.81
C ALA A 83 10.44 9.85 4.44
N ASN A 84 10.82 10.61 3.41
CA ASN A 84 10.40 10.37 2.03
C ASN A 84 10.84 9.00 1.54
N PHE A 85 12.10 8.64 1.76
CA PHE A 85 12.65 7.34 1.40
C PHE A 85 11.83 6.21 2.01
N LEU A 86 11.65 6.22 3.33
CA LEU A 86 10.96 5.16 4.05
C LEU A 86 9.49 5.04 3.66
N PHE A 87 8.79 6.18 3.50
CA PHE A 87 7.38 6.19 3.13
C PHE A 87 7.18 5.68 1.70
N GLN A 88 8.01 6.10 0.74
CA GLN A 88 7.93 5.62 -0.64
C GLN A 88 8.34 4.15 -0.80
N LEU A 89 9.33 3.71 -0.01
CA LEU A 89 9.67 2.30 0.16
C LEU A 89 8.44 1.48 0.58
N SER A 90 7.65 1.98 1.54
CA SER A 90 6.44 1.28 1.99
C SER A 90 5.40 1.11 0.86
N PHE A 91 5.26 2.09 -0.04
CA PHE A 91 4.37 2.01 -1.20
C PHE A 91 4.84 1.01 -2.25
N ALA A 92 6.11 1.03 -2.58
CA ALA A 92 6.63 0.11 -3.57
C ALA A 92 6.67 -1.34 -3.07
N THR A 93 6.97 -1.56 -1.78
CA THR A 93 6.82 -2.88 -1.17
C THR A 93 5.36 -3.33 -1.16
N THR A 94 4.40 -2.43 -0.91
CA THR A 94 2.97 -2.73 -1.05
C THR A 94 2.62 -3.22 -2.46
N SER A 95 3.07 -2.53 -3.51
CA SER A 95 2.84 -3.00 -4.89
C SER A 95 3.46 -4.37 -5.17
N SER A 96 4.66 -4.63 -4.64
CA SER A 96 5.35 -5.92 -4.78
C SER A 96 4.62 -7.05 -4.05
N THR A 97 4.15 -6.80 -2.82
CA THR A 97 3.42 -7.80 -2.03
C THR A 97 2.02 -8.06 -2.56
N ILE A 98 1.37 -7.11 -3.26
CA ILE A 98 0.15 -7.40 -4.03
C ILE A 98 0.43 -8.51 -5.04
N VAL A 99 1.51 -8.43 -5.82
CA VAL A 99 1.85 -9.45 -6.83
C VAL A 99 2.23 -10.78 -6.17
N SER A 100 2.76 -10.77 -4.95
CA SER A 100 3.09 -11.99 -4.20
C SER A 100 1.90 -12.94 -4.03
N GLY A 101 0.72 -12.39 -3.75
CA GLY A 101 -0.49 -13.18 -3.59
C GLY A 101 -0.97 -13.83 -4.88
N ALA A 102 -0.63 -13.24 -6.04
CA ALA A 102 -1.03 -13.74 -7.36
C ALA A 102 -0.20 -14.96 -7.75
N VAL A 103 1.04 -15.02 -7.27
CA VAL A 103 1.98 -16.09 -7.60
C VAL A 103 2.12 -17.14 -6.49
N ALA A 104 1.40 -16.95 -5.39
CA ALA A 104 1.38 -17.85 -4.23
C ALA A 104 1.10 -19.30 -4.63
N GLU A 105 1.72 -20.23 -3.90
CA GLU A 105 1.64 -21.70 -4.06
C GLU A 105 2.23 -22.28 -5.37
N ARG A 106 2.58 -21.46 -6.37
CA ARG A 106 3.08 -21.94 -7.68
C ARG A 106 4.36 -21.28 -8.18
N ALA A 107 4.84 -20.19 -7.57
CA ALA A 107 6.14 -19.60 -7.87
C ALA A 107 7.27 -20.16 -6.98
N LYS A 108 8.46 -20.33 -7.58
CA LYS A 108 9.69 -20.61 -6.83
C LYS A 108 10.18 -19.32 -6.15
N LEU A 109 10.73 -19.43 -4.94
CA LEU A 109 11.23 -18.27 -4.18
C LEU A 109 12.20 -17.39 -4.98
N ARG A 110 13.18 -17.99 -5.68
CA ARG A 110 14.13 -17.23 -6.52
C ARG A 110 13.46 -16.43 -7.63
N SER A 111 12.43 -17.00 -8.26
CA SER A 111 11.65 -16.31 -9.30
C SER A 111 10.79 -15.20 -8.70
N TYR A 112 10.25 -15.42 -7.49
CA TYR A 112 9.49 -14.42 -6.76
C TYR A 112 10.34 -13.20 -6.39
N ILE A 113 11.57 -13.41 -5.90
CA ILE A 113 12.50 -12.32 -5.60
C ILE A 113 12.79 -11.47 -6.84
N LEU A 114 13.09 -12.12 -7.98
CA LEU A 114 13.33 -11.42 -9.24
C LEU A 114 12.10 -10.66 -9.73
N LEU A 115 10.91 -11.29 -9.62
CA LEU A 115 9.65 -10.64 -9.97
C LEU A 115 9.41 -9.41 -9.11
N GLY A 116 9.67 -9.48 -7.80
CA GLY A 116 9.54 -8.33 -6.90
C GLY A 116 10.45 -7.16 -7.29
N CYS A 117 11.70 -7.42 -7.70
CA CYS A 117 12.59 -6.36 -8.23
C CYS A 117 11.97 -5.69 -9.46
N ILE A 118 11.48 -6.49 -10.40
CA ILE A 118 10.90 -6.01 -11.65
C ILE A 118 9.62 -5.21 -11.37
N VAL A 119 8.76 -5.69 -10.47
CA VAL A 119 7.53 -4.99 -10.07
C VAL A 119 7.86 -3.61 -9.52
N ILE A 120 8.85 -3.53 -8.64
CA ILE A 120 9.30 -2.27 -8.05
C ILE A 120 9.81 -1.29 -9.13
N LEU A 121 10.62 -1.76 -10.08
CA LEU A 121 11.09 -0.93 -11.20
C LEU A 121 9.95 -0.45 -12.10
N ILE A 122 8.99 -1.32 -12.39
CA ILE A 122 7.80 -0.97 -13.18
C ILE A 122 6.97 0.06 -12.43
N GLN A 123 6.75 -0.13 -11.14
CA GLN A 123 5.94 0.74 -10.27
C GLN A 123 6.49 2.16 -10.15
N ALA A 124 7.81 2.32 -10.21
CA ALA A 124 8.46 3.62 -10.17
C ALA A 124 8.08 4.52 -11.37
N LEU A 125 7.79 3.95 -12.54
CA LEU A 125 7.42 4.73 -13.73
C LEU A 125 6.04 5.41 -13.60
N PRO A 126 4.92 4.69 -13.34
CA PRO A 126 3.63 5.33 -13.07
C PRO A 126 3.67 6.31 -11.90
N SER A 127 4.44 5.98 -10.85
CA SER A 127 4.62 6.88 -9.72
C SER A 127 5.23 8.22 -10.13
N HIS A 128 6.30 8.19 -10.93
CA HIS A 128 6.88 9.42 -11.47
C HIS A 128 5.88 10.16 -12.36
N TRP A 129 5.10 9.45 -13.18
CA TRP A 129 4.12 10.10 -14.05
C TRP A 129 3.03 10.85 -13.29
N VAL A 130 2.60 10.34 -12.13
CA VAL A 130 1.45 10.86 -11.37
C VAL A 130 1.84 11.78 -10.22
N TRP A 131 2.97 11.54 -9.54
CA TRP A 131 3.34 12.26 -8.31
C TRP A 131 4.53 13.19 -8.44
N ASP A 132 5.39 13.00 -9.44
CA ASP A 132 6.49 13.94 -9.67
C ASP A 132 5.94 15.18 -10.40
N SER A 133 6.40 16.36 -9.99
CA SER A 133 6.06 17.63 -10.64
C SER A 133 6.31 17.67 -12.15
N GLN A 134 7.26 16.85 -12.63
CA GLN A 134 7.62 16.72 -14.03
C GLN A 134 6.86 15.61 -14.76
N GLY A 135 6.11 14.79 -14.03
CA GLY A 135 5.30 13.69 -14.52
C GLY A 135 4.23 14.14 -15.51
N VAL A 136 3.95 13.28 -16.50
CA VAL A 136 2.98 13.57 -17.55
C VAL A 136 1.56 13.68 -17.00
N PHE A 137 1.14 12.78 -16.10
CA PHE A 137 -0.20 12.78 -15.53
C PHE A 137 -0.38 13.85 -14.47
N PHE A 138 0.70 14.14 -13.73
CA PHE A 138 0.74 15.27 -12.83
C PHE A 138 0.45 16.59 -13.56
N LYS A 139 1.14 16.85 -14.68
CA LYS A 139 0.92 18.04 -15.52
C LYS A 139 -0.46 18.10 -16.17
N LEU A 140 -1.13 16.95 -16.33
CA LEU A 140 -2.51 16.86 -16.81
C LEU A 140 -3.55 17.03 -15.69
N GLY A 141 -3.12 17.21 -14.42
CA GLY A 141 -4.01 17.39 -13.27
C GLY A 141 -4.64 16.09 -12.75
N VAL A 142 -4.03 14.93 -13.02
CA VAL A 142 -4.51 13.66 -12.47
C VAL A 142 -4.35 13.68 -10.95
N VAL A 143 -5.45 13.43 -10.24
CA VAL A 143 -5.44 13.31 -8.79
C VAL A 143 -5.41 11.83 -8.40
N ASP A 144 -4.34 11.44 -7.71
CA ASP A 144 -4.22 10.16 -7.01
C ASP A 144 -3.52 10.43 -5.67
N PHE A 145 -4.29 10.58 -4.60
CA PHE A 145 -3.75 11.10 -3.35
C PHE A 145 -2.76 10.14 -2.67
N ALA A 146 -3.06 8.84 -2.65
CA ALA A 146 -2.29 7.85 -1.88
C ALA A 146 -1.94 6.57 -2.65
N GLY A 147 -2.16 6.51 -3.96
CA GLY A 147 -1.59 5.46 -4.82
C GLY A 147 -2.61 4.43 -5.29
N CYS A 148 -3.84 4.86 -5.55
CA CYS A 148 -4.87 4.03 -6.14
C CYS A 148 -4.45 3.49 -7.51
N SER A 149 -3.86 4.34 -8.35
CA SER A 149 -3.29 3.95 -9.64
C SER A 149 -1.87 3.40 -9.47
N CYS A 150 -0.96 4.20 -8.93
CA CYS A 150 0.49 3.92 -8.91
C CYS A 150 0.89 2.70 -8.09
N ILE A 151 0.07 2.25 -7.14
CA ILE A 151 0.36 1.08 -6.30
C ILE A 151 -0.63 -0.03 -6.61
N HIS A 152 -1.91 0.21 -6.37
CA HIS A 152 -2.91 -0.85 -6.43
C HIS A 152 -3.26 -1.26 -7.86
N MET A 153 -3.45 -0.31 -8.78
CA MET A 153 -3.72 -0.64 -10.18
C MET A 153 -2.51 -1.33 -10.81
N VAL A 154 -1.30 -0.79 -10.61
CA VAL A 154 -0.06 -1.39 -11.12
C VAL A 154 0.14 -2.81 -10.58
N GLY A 155 0.08 -3.00 -9.26
CA GLY A 155 0.18 -4.33 -8.64
C GLY A 155 -0.93 -5.27 -9.12
N GLY A 156 -2.14 -4.77 -9.31
CA GLY A 156 -3.28 -5.52 -9.83
C GLY A 156 -3.10 -5.98 -11.27
N ILE A 157 -2.61 -5.11 -12.17
CA ILE A 157 -2.32 -5.45 -13.57
C ILE A 157 -1.20 -6.48 -13.64
N ILE A 158 -0.10 -6.26 -12.91
CA ILE A 158 1.02 -7.21 -12.92
C ILE A 158 0.58 -8.56 -12.34
N GLY A 159 -0.21 -8.55 -11.26
CA GLY A 159 -0.82 -9.75 -10.68
C GLY A 159 -1.71 -10.49 -11.68
N LEU A 160 -2.58 -9.79 -12.39
CA LEU A 160 -3.41 -10.37 -13.47
C LEU A 160 -2.53 -11.06 -14.53
N VAL A 161 -1.53 -10.35 -15.07
CA VAL A 161 -0.62 -10.91 -16.08
C VAL A 161 0.13 -12.13 -15.53
N ALA A 162 0.61 -12.06 -14.28
CA ALA A 162 1.31 -13.16 -13.64
C ALA A 162 0.41 -14.39 -13.45
N THR A 163 -0.85 -14.21 -13.03
CA THR A 163 -1.81 -15.31 -12.88
C THR A 163 -2.16 -15.99 -14.20
N ILE A 164 -2.33 -15.21 -15.27
CA ILE A 164 -2.58 -15.73 -16.62
C ILE A 164 -1.37 -16.55 -17.10
N TYR A 165 -0.16 -16.03 -16.91
CA TYR A 165 1.07 -16.69 -17.37
C TYR A 165 1.40 -17.97 -16.60
N LEU A 166 1.27 -17.93 -15.27
CA LEU A 166 1.55 -19.10 -14.41
C LEU A 166 0.49 -20.20 -14.55
N LYS A 167 -0.67 -19.87 -15.12
CA LYS A 167 -1.84 -20.74 -15.24
C LYS A 167 -2.41 -21.16 -13.88
N PRO A 168 -3.58 -21.83 -13.86
CA PRO A 168 -4.21 -22.24 -12.63
C PRO A 168 -3.38 -23.20 -11.78
N ARG A 169 -3.54 -23.12 -10.45
CA ARG A 169 -3.01 -24.14 -9.53
C ARG A 169 -3.57 -25.51 -9.88
N ARG A 170 -2.79 -26.54 -9.54
CA ARG A 170 -3.17 -27.94 -9.80
C ARG A 170 -4.54 -28.23 -9.22
N ASN A 171 -5.40 -28.82 -10.06
CA ASN A 171 -6.77 -29.23 -9.71
C ASN A 171 -7.70 -28.07 -9.27
N ARG A 172 -7.37 -26.80 -9.55
CA ARG A 172 -8.22 -25.66 -9.15
C ARG A 172 -9.59 -25.61 -9.83
N PHE A 173 -9.74 -26.19 -11.01
CA PHE A 173 -10.99 -26.11 -11.80
C PHE A 173 -11.52 -27.49 -12.18
N ASN A 174 -11.20 -28.52 -11.38
CA ASN A 174 -11.73 -29.87 -11.56
C ASN A 174 -13.09 -29.99 -10.88
N GLU A 175 -13.96 -30.90 -11.33
CA GLU A 175 -15.32 -31.04 -10.78
C GLU A 175 -15.38 -31.31 -9.27
N ASN A 176 -14.34 -31.94 -8.71
CA ASN A 176 -14.24 -32.28 -7.28
C ASN A 176 -13.41 -31.31 -6.45
N SER A 177 -13.04 -30.14 -6.98
CA SER A 177 -12.17 -29.21 -6.27
C SER A 177 -12.92 -28.47 -5.16
N VAL A 178 -12.40 -28.56 -3.93
CA VAL A 178 -12.93 -27.83 -2.77
C VAL A 178 -12.27 -26.45 -2.70
N HIS A 179 -13.07 -25.39 -2.80
CA HIS A 179 -12.60 -24.01 -2.73
C HIS A 179 -12.82 -23.42 -1.34
N GLN A 180 -12.11 -23.96 -0.36
CA GLN A 180 -12.13 -23.44 1.01
C GLN A 180 -10.85 -22.70 1.35
N MET A 181 -11.01 -21.56 2.01
CA MET A 181 -9.93 -20.83 2.63
C MET A 181 -9.28 -21.68 3.72
N SER A 182 -7.96 -21.77 3.71
CA SER A 182 -7.20 -22.63 4.64
C SER A 182 -7.33 -22.21 6.10
N SER A 183 -7.28 -20.90 6.38
CA SER A 183 -7.47 -20.35 7.73
C SER A 183 -8.21 -19.01 7.69
N PRO A 184 -9.53 -19.00 7.97
CA PRO A 184 -10.32 -17.77 8.09
C PRO A 184 -9.79 -16.82 9.16
N THR A 185 -9.28 -17.35 10.27
CA THR A 185 -8.72 -16.55 11.37
C THR A 185 -7.49 -15.75 10.92
N ASN A 186 -6.56 -16.38 10.22
CA ASN A 186 -5.35 -15.69 9.74
C ASN A 186 -5.69 -14.67 8.64
N ALA A 187 -6.64 -14.98 7.76
CA ALA A 187 -7.11 -14.06 6.73
C ALA A 187 -7.76 -12.81 7.34
N LEU A 188 -8.58 -12.98 8.39
CA LEU A 188 -9.18 -11.87 9.12
C LEU A 188 -8.12 -11.05 9.86
N LEU A 189 -7.16 -11.70 10.54
CA LEU A 189 -6.05 -11.00 11.20
C LEU A 189 -5.26 -10.13 10.22
N GLY A 190 -4.89 -10.69 9.07
CA GLY A 190 -4.23 -9.95 8.00
C GLY A 190 -5.10 -8.81 7.46
N THR A 191 -6.41 -9.03 7.32
CA THR A 191 -7.36 -7.99 6.91
C THR A 191 -7.40 -6.83 7.90
N PHE A 192 -7.43 -7.09 9.21
CA PHE A 192 -7.39 -6.03 10.22
C PHE A 192 -6.06 -5.29 10.23
N MET A 193 -4.93 -5.99 10.04
CA MET A 193 -3.61 -5.35 9.92
C MET A 193 -3.55 -4.42 8.71
N LEU A 194 -4.02 -4.88 7.54
CA LEU A 194 -4.09 -4.07 6.34
C LEU A 194 -5.05 -2.90 6.51
N TRP A 195 -6.25 -3.15 7.05
CA TRP A 195 -7.27 -2.13 7.23
C TRP A 195 -6.79 -0.99 8.14
N TRP A 196 -6.15 -1.32 9.26
CA TRP A 196 -5.58 -0.32 10.16
C TRP A 196 -4.33 0.35 9.55
N GLY A 197 -3.47 -0.42 8.89
CA GLY A 197 -2.32 0.11 8.15
C GLY A 197 -2.71 1.11 7.06
N TRP A 198 -3.90 0.96 6.48
CA TRP A 198 -4.42 1.86 5.44
C TRP A 198 -4.62 3.31 5.92
N PHE A 199 -4.87 3.52 7.21
CA PHE A 199 -4.91 4.87 7.78
C PHE A 199 -3.53 5.53 7.72
N GLY A 200 -2.46 4.76 7.90
CA GLY A 200 -1.08 5.22 7.75
C GLY A 200 -0.76 5.61 6.32
N ILE A 201 -1.17 4.78 5.34
CA ILE A 201 -1.03 5.07 3.90
C ILE A 201 -1.80 6.35 3.56
N ASN A 202 -3.11 6.37 3.81
CA ASN A 202 -3.96 7.46 3.36
C ASN A 202 -3.68 8.77 4.10
N SER A 203 -3.47 8.74 5.41
CA SER A 203 -3.23 9.97 6.18
C SER A 203 -1.77 10.44 6.05
N GLY A 204 -0.82 9.50 5.93
CA GLY A 204 0.59 9.79 5.74
C GLY A 204 0.88 10.50 4.41
N SER A 205 0.08 10.22 3.37
CA SER A 205 0.17 10.93 2.07
C SER A 205 -0.14 12.42 2.14
N ALA A 206 -0.60 12.95 3.28
CA ALA A 206 -0.65 14.40 3.51
C ALA A 206 0.74 15.03 3.71
N TRP A 207 1.79 14.23 3.90
CA TRP A 207 3.18 14.67 4.07
C TRP A 207 3.37 15.69 5.21
N GLY A 208 2.69 15.48 6.34
CA GLY A 208 2.94 16.23 7.57
C GLY A 208 1.68 16.73 8.27
N VAL A 209 1.90 17.42 9.39
CA VAL A 209 0.84 17.95 10.26
C VAL A 209 0.89 19.47 10.42
N THR A 210 1.95 20.12 9.94
CA THR A 210 2.10 21.58 9.94
C THR A 210 1.45 22.20 8.70
N ASN A 211 1.32 23.53 8.68
CA ASN A 211 0.86 24.31 7.53
C ASN A 211 -0.46 23.77 6.92
N GLY A 212 -1.43 23.47 7.78
CA GLY A 212 -2.75 22.98 7.37
C GLY A 212 -2.82 21.50 6.92
N ARG A 213 -1.69 20.82 6.74
CA ARG A 213 -1.63 19.43 6.23
C ARG A 213 -2.33 18.41 7.14
N TRP A 214 -2.39 18.67 8.46
CA TRP A 214 -3.15 17.83 9.40
C TRP A 214 -4.63 17.68 9.03
N ARG A 215 -5.23 18.67 8.35
CA ARG A 215 -6.63 18.59 7.91
C ARG A 215 -6.81 17.61 6.76
N LEU A 216 -5.85 17.54 5.83
CA LEU A 216 -5.84 16.56 4.75
C LEU A 216 -5.69 15.15 5.33
N ALA A 217 -4.76 14.96 6.28
CA ALA A 217 -4.56 13.70 6.97
C ALA A 217 -5.84 13.24 7.71
N ALA A 218 -6.48 14.14 8.46
CA ALA A 218 -7.71 13.83 9.19
C ALA A 218 -8.87 13.50 8.24
N ARG A 219 -9.04 14.24 7.14
CA ARG A 219 -10.04 13.93 6.11
C ARG A 219 -9.79 12.57 5.47
N ALA A 220 -8.53 12.28 5.12
CA ALA A 220 -8.14 10.99 4.56
C ALA A 220 -8.48 9.83 5.51
N SER A 221 -8.20 9.97 6.80
CA SER A 221 -8.62 9.01 7.84
C SER A 221 -10.14 8.81 7.86
N VAL A 222 -10.92 9.90 7.89
CA VAL A 222 -12.40 9.82 7.92
C VAL A 222 -12.95 9.20 6.63
N ALA A 223 -12.46 9.60 5.46
CA ALA A 223 -12.87 9.00 4.20
C ALA A 223 -12.53 7.50 4.14
N THR A 224 -11.38 7.10 4.67
CA THR A 224 -10.97 5.70 4.74
C THR A 224 -11.98 4.86 5.51
N ILE A 225 -12.30 5.24 6.75
CA ILE A 225 -13.26 4.48 7.57
C ILE A 225 -14.67 4.51 6.97
N MET A 226 -15.11 5.64 6.43
CA MET A 226 -16.43 5.78 5.82
C MET A 226 -16.56 4.91 4.56
N SER A 227 -15.52 4.84 3.74
CA SER A 227 -15.47 3.91 2.60
C SER A 227 -15.53 2.46 3.06
N SER A 228 -14.77 2.10 4.09
CA SER A 228 -14.81 0.75 4.68
C SER A 228 -16.20 0.38 5.20
N ILE A 229 -16.93 1.32 5.81
CA ILE A 229 -18.31 1.09 6.23
C ILE A 229 -19.20 0.79 5.02
N GLY A 230 -19.09 1.60 3.96
CA GLY A 230 -19.84 1.38 2.71
C GLY A 230 -19.57 0.00 2.09
N GLY A 231 -18.31 -0.39 1.97
CA GLY A 231 -17.91 -1.69 1.42
C GLY A 231 -18.24 -2.86 2.35
N GLY A 232 -18.06 -2.70 3.66
CA GLY A 232 -18.39 -3.69 4.68
C GLY A 232 -19.88 -4.00 4.72
N VAL A 233 -20.74 -2.97 4.78
CA VAL A 233 -22.21 -3.15 4.74
C VAL A 233 -22.63 -3.81 3.43
N THR A 234 -22.09 -3.37 2.30
CA THR A 234 -22.40 -3.94 0.98
C THR A 234 -22.06 -5.43 0.91
N SER A 235 -20.85 -5.80 1.33
CA SER A 235 -20.40 -7.20 1.32
C SER A 235 -21.15 -8.09 2.29
N ILE A 236 -21.49 -7.59 3.49
CA ILE A 236 -22.32 -8.31 4.47
C ILE A 236 -23.71 -8.57 3.86
N THR A 237 -24.36 -7.53 3.34
CA THR A 237 -25.69 -7.65 2.71
C THR A 237 -25.65 -8.64 1.54
N PHE A 238 -24.65 -8.53 0.65
CA PHE A 238 -24.47 -9.47 -0.45
C PHE A 238 -24.28 -10.91 0.04
N SER A 239 -23.45 -11.11 1.06
CA SER A 239 -23.19 -12.43 1.63
C SER A 239 -24.44 -13.09 2.18
N PHE A 240 -25.24 -12.35 2.96
CA PHE A 240 -26.50 -12.85 3.52
C PHE A 240 -27.55 -13.07 2.45
N ALA A 241 -27.65 -12.18 1.45
CA ALA A 241 -28.57 -12.34 0.33
C ALA A 241 -28.27 -13.62 -0.47
N LYS A 242 -26.98 -13.91 -0.73
CA LYS A 242 -26.56 -15.06 -1.55
C LYS A 242 -26.52 -16.38 -0.80
N THR A 243 -26.01 -16.39 0.43
CA THR A 243 -25.69 -17.63 1.16
C THR A 243 -26.46 -17.83 2.46
N ARG A 244 -27.30 -16.84 2.86
CA ARG A 244 -28.01 -16.80 4.15
C ARG A 244 -27.08 -16.83 5.38
N LYS A 245 -25.78 -16.66 5.17
CA LYS A 245 -24.74 -16.63 6.21
C LYS A 245 -23.70 -15.56 5.86
N LEU A 246 -22.93 -15.13 6.86
CA LEU A 246 -21.76 -14.28 6.62
C LEU A 246 -20.59 -15.15 6.15
N GLN A 247 -20.11 -14.89 4.94
CA GLN A 247 -18.95 -15.53 4.35
C GLN A 247 -17.75 -14.59 4.50
N VAL A 248 -16.68 -15.11 5.10
CA VAL A 248 -15.49 -14.33 5.45
C VAL A 248 -14.82 -13.74 4.20
N ASN A 249 -14.76 -14.48 3.09
CA ASN A 249 -14.17 -13.98 1.84
C ASN A 249 -14.90 -12.75 1.29
N TYR A 250 -16.24 -12.72 1.30
CA TYR A 250 -17.00 -11.55 0.84
C TYR A 250 -16.75 -10.34 1.73
N LEU A 251 -16.71 -10.52 3.05
CA LEU A 251 -16.38 -9.43 3.98
C LEU A 251 -14.99 -8.85 3.72
N ILE A 252 -13.97 -9.71 3.57
CA ILE A 252 -12.60 -9.30 3.26
C ILE A 252 -12.56 -8.52 1.95
N PHE A 253 -13.22 -9.02 0.90
CA PHE A 253 -13.22 -8.38 -0.41
C PHE A 253 -13.89 -7.01 -0.34
N GLY A 254 -15.03 -6.89 0.36
CA GLY A 254 -15.73 -5.61 0.50
C GLY A 254 -14.96 -4.58 1.31
N LEU A 255 -14.33 -4.98 2.41
CA LEU A 255 -13.51 -4.08 3.23
C LEU A 255 -12.25 -3.63 2.48
N LEU A 256 -11.51 -4.55 1.86
CA LEU A 256 -10.25 -4.21 1.20
C LEU A 256 -10.47 -3.45 -0.13
N SER A 257 -11.46 -3.84 -0.94
CA SER A 257 -11.78 -3.12 -2.19
C SER A 257 -12.22 -1.68 -1.95
N SER A 258 -12.98 -1.42 -0.87
CA SER A 258 -13.45 -0.08 -0.54
C SER A 258 -12.32 0.84 -0.07
N VAL A 259 -11.37 0.35 0.72
CA VAL A 259 -10.19 1.14 1.10
C VAL A 259 -9.23 1.37 -0.07
N VAL A 260 -9.11 0.42 -1.01
CA VAL A 260 -8.35 0.63 -2.25
C VAL A 260 -8.95 1.75 -3.11
N ALA A 261 -10.27 1.74 -3.30
CA ALA A 261 -10.93 2.72 -4.17
C ALA A 261 -10.85 4.15 -3.60
N ILE A 262 -11.03 4.32 -2.29
CA ILE A 262 -10.98 5.66 -1.69
C ILE A 262 -9.58 6.26 -1.65
N THR A 263 -8.51 5.44 -1.75
CA THR A 263 -7.10 5.87 -1.79
C THR A 263 -6.86 7.00 -2.80
N ALA A 264 -7.60 7.04 -3.91
CA ALA A 264 -7.40 8.05 -4.96
C ALA A 264 -7.78 9.47 -4.52
N ILE A 265 -8.82 9.61 -3.68
CA ILE A 265 -9.48 10.89 -3.37
C ILE A 265 -9.64 11.11 -1.85
N CYS A 266 -9.08 10.26 -1.00
CA CYS A 266 -9.40 10.22 0.43
C CYS A 266 -9.24 11.56 1.16
N ALA A 267 -8.26 12.40 0.81
CA ALA A 267 -8.07 13.69 1.47
C ALA A 267 -9.08 14.77 1.07
N VAL A 268 -9.73 14.64 -0.09
CA VAL A 268 -10.64 15.67 -0.64
C VAL A 268 -12.08 15.20 -0.75
N ALA A 269 -12.35 13.89 -0.63
CA ALA A 269 -13.70 13.36 -0.59
C ALA A 269 -14.50 13.88 0.62
N ARG A 270 -15.82 14.09 0.43
CA ARG A 270 -16.76 14.23 1.55
C ARG A 270 -17.01 12.86 2.19
N PRO A 271 -17.32 12.80 3.50
CA PRO A 271 -17.61 11.53 4.18
C PRO A 271 -18.69 10.68 3.50
N TRP A 272 -19.73 11.30 2.93
CA TRP A 272 -20.79 10.58 2.23
C TRP A 272 -20.38 10.12 0.83
N HIS A 273 -19.50 10.84 0.11
CA HIS A 273 -18.88 10.34 -1.13
C HIS A 273 -18.14 9.04 -0.83
N ALA A 274 -17.35 9.02 0.25
CA ALA A 274 -16.57 7.85 0.64
C ALA A 274 -17.44 6.61 0.88
N LEU A 275 -18.59 6.75 1.56
CA LEU A 275 -19.56 5.64 1.74
C LEU A 275 -19.99 5.04 0.39
N LEU A 276 -20.35 5.89 -0.57
CA LEU A 276 -20.81 5.45 -1.88
C LEU A 276 -19.68 4.83 -2.70
N ILE A 277 -18.50 5.45 -2.71
CA ILE A 277 -17.32 4.93 -3.40
C ILE A 277 -16.98 3.53 -2.87
N GLY A 278 -17.00 3.34 -1.55
CA GLY A 278 -16.75 2.05 -0.92
C GLY A 278 -17.81 1.00 -1.25
N ALA A 279 -19.09 1.36 -1.21
CA ALA A 279 -20.18 0.46 -1.55
C ALA A 279 -20.14 -0.01 -3.02
N VAL A 280 -19.90 0.92 -3.95
CA VAL A 280 -19.77 0.58 -5.37
C VAL A 280 -18.53 -0.27 -5.62
N SER A 281 -17.38 0.09 -5.01
CA SER A 281 -16.15 -0.71 -5.11
C SER A 281 -16.36 -2.15 -4.66
N SER A 282 -16.98 -2.35 -3.49
CA SER A 282 -17.31 -3.69 -2.98
C SER A 282 -18.22 -4.46 -3.92
N THR A 283 -19.19 -3.79 -4.54
CA THR A 283 -20.11 -4.44 -5.50
C THR A 283 -19.35 -4.91 -6.74
N ILE A 284 -18.52 -4.04 -7.32
CA ILE A 284 -17.70 -4.35 -8.50
C ILE A 284 -16.75 -5.51 -8.19
N SER A 285 -16.02 -5.41 -7.09
CA SER A 285 -15.04 -6.40 -6.64
C SER A 285 -15.65 -7.79 -6.53
N ILE A 286 -16.76 -7.92 -5.79
CA ILE A 286 -17.44 -9.20 -5.60
C ILE A 286 -18.04 -9.73 -6.93
N SER A 287 -18.52 -8.85 -7.80
CA SER A 287 -19.14 -9.21 -9.08
C SER A 287 -18.15 -9.74 -10.12
N VAL A 288 -16.85 -9.47 -9.95
CA VAL A 288 -15.80 -9.94 -10.86
C VAL A 288 -15.42 -11.39 -10.59
N ILE A 289 -15.66 -11.91 -9.38
CA ILE A 289 -15.28 -13.28 -8.99
C ILE A 289 -15.84 -14.35 -9.96
N PRO A 290 -17.15 -14.36 -10.30
CA PRO A 290 -17.69 -15.35 -11.23
C PRO A 290 -17.10 -15.25 -12.64
N ALA A 291 -16.72 -14.04 -13.08
CA ALA A 291 -16.07 -13.85 -14.37
C ALA A 291 -14.65 -14.47 -14.39
N LEU A 292 -13.90 -14.34 -13.30
CA LEU A 292 -12.59 -15.01 -13.16
C LEU A 292 -12.71 -16.53 -13.15
N GLU A 293 -13.72 -17.07 -12.46
CA GLU A 293 -14.02 -18.51 -12.48
C GLU A 293 -14.37 -18.98 -13.90
N PHE A 294 -15.22 -18.24 -14.62
CA PHE A 294 -15.59 -18.56 -16.00
C PHE A 294 -14.39 -18.55 -16.96
N LEU A 295 -13.50 -17.56 -16.81
CA LEU A 295 -12.28 -17.44 -17.60
C LEU A 295 -11.16 -18.40 -17.14
N LYS A 296 -11.40 -19.20 -16.08
CA LYS A 296 -10.42 -20.09 -15.46
C LYS A 296 -9.13 -19.35 -15.05
N ILE A 297 -9.28 -18.12 -14.54
CA ILE A 297 -8.18 -17.33 -13.96
C ILE A 297 -8.15 -17.62 -12.46
N ASP A 298 -7.07 -18.26 -12.01
CA ASP A 298 -6.89 -18.62 -10.60
C ASP A 298 -6.13 -17.54 -9.84
N ASP A 299 -6.90 -16.67 -9.21
CA ASP A 299 -6.46 -15.63 -8.29
C ASP A 299 -6.59 -16.11 -6.83
N PRO A 300 -5.49 -16.49 -6.15
CA PRO A 300 -5.56 -17.14 -4.84
C PRO A 300 -6.11 -16.26 -3.71
N VAL A 301 -5.85 -14.95 -3.77
CA VAL A 301 -6.17 -14.02 -2.67
C VAL A 301 -7.09 -12.88 -3.08
N GLY A 302 -7.47 -12.80 -4.35
CA GLY A 302 -8.41 -11.78 -4.86
C GLY A 302 -7.75 -10.47 -5.25
N ILE A 303 -6.55 -10.51 -5.82
CA ILE A 303 -5.84 -9.31 -6.29
C ILE A 303 -6.59 -8.56 -7.38
N ILE A 304 -7.18 -9.28 -8.32
CA ILE A 304 -7.90 -8.65 -9.43
C ILE A 304 -9.17 -7.98 -8.90
N PRO A 305 -10.05 -8.67 -8.13
CA PRO A 305 -11.18 -8.03 -7.47
C PRO A 305 -10.79 -6.87 -6.56
N ILE A 306 -9.81 -7.04 -5.67
CA ILE A 306 -9.53 -6.08 -4.60
C ILE A 306 -8.73 -4.89 -5.11
N HIS A 307 -7.70 -5.12 -5.91
CA HIS A 307 -6.79 -4.06 -6.33
C HIS A 307 -7.15 -3.54 -7.72
N LEU A 308 -7.15 -4.38 -8.75
CA LEU A 308 -7.32 -3.90 -10.13
C LEU A 308 -8.68 -3.22 -10.34
N THR A 309 -9.78 -3.92 -10.05
CA THR A 309 -11.12 -3.39 -10.38
C THR A 309 -11.53 -2.23 -9.48
N SER A 310 -11.18 -2.30 -8.19
CA SER A 310 -11.38 -1.22 -7.23
C SER A 310 -10.58 0.03 -7.59
N SER A 311 -9.35 -0.13 -8.09
CA SER A 311 -8.54 1.01 -8.51
C SER A 311 -9.09 1.68 -9.76
N ILE A 312 -9.59 0.91 -10.73
CA ILE A 312 -10.26 1.47 -11.91
C ILE A 312 -11.45 2.32 -11.45
N TRP A 313 -12.29 1.76 -10.57
CA TRP A 313 -13.40 2.51 -10.00
C TRP A 313 -12.96 3.73 -9.18
N GLY A 314 -11.93 3.60 -8.33
CA GLY A 314 -11.40 4.67 -7.50
C GLY A 314 -10.91 5.86 -8.34
N MET A 315 -10.17 5.59 -9.41
CA MET A 315 -9.70 6.63 -10.33
C MET A 315 -10.86 7.26 -11.14
N CYS A 316 -11.89 6.49 -11.51
CA CYS A 316 -13.11 7.07 -12.10
C CYS A 316 -13.87 7.94 -11.09
N ALA A 317 -13.95 7.51 -9.83
CA ALA A 317 -14.64 8.21 -8.77
C ALA A 317 -14.00 9.58 -8.47
N VAL A 318 -12.69 9.72 -8.69
CA VAL A 318 -12.03 11.05 -8.66
C VAL A 318 -12.74 12.02 -9.59
N GLY A 319 -12.92 11.67 -10.87
CA GLY A 319 -13.56 12.54 -11.85
C GLY A 319 -15.06 12.79 -11.61
N ILE A 320 -15.72 11.99 -10.77
CA ILE A 320 -17.14 12.11 -10.45
C ILE A 320 -17.36 12.94 -9.17
N PHE A 321 -16.52 12.75 -8.16
CA PHE A 321 -16.74 13.25 -6.79
C PHE A 321 -15.74 14.31 -6.35
N ALA A 322 -14.65 14.55 -7.09
CA ALA A 322 -13.77 15.69 -6.82
C ALA A 322 -14.52 16.98 -7.12
N GLU A 323 -14.45 17.92 -6.17
CA GLU A 323 -15.12 19.21 -6.25
C GLU A 323 -14.26 20.27 -5.56
N ASP A 324 -14.52 21.54 -5.91
CA ASP A 324 -13.85 22.66 -5.27
C ASP A 324 -14.28 22.81 -3.81
N ASP A 325 -13.32 22.71 -2.90
CA ASP A 325 -13.55 22.85 -1.48
C ASP A 325 -12.97 24.17 -0.96
N GLN A 326 -13.81 25.20 -0.89
CA GLN A 326 -13.44 26.53 -0.44
C GLN A 326 -12.81 26.53 0.97
N VAL A 327 -13.25 25.61 1.85
CA VAL A 327 -12.73 25.51 3.21
C VAL A 327 -11.31 24.91 3.19
N LEU A 328 -11.07 23.94 2.31
CA LEU A 328 -9.73 23.39 2.08
C LEU A 328 -8.79 24.45 1.49
N VAL A 329 -9.25 25.19 0.47
CA VAL A 329 -8.48 26.25 -0.21
C VAL A 329 -8.06 27.35 0.78
N CYS A 330 -8.97 27.85 1.62
CA CYS A 330 -8.63 28.83 2.66
C CYS A 330 -7.58 28.31 3.65
N THR A 331 -7.54 27.01 3.91
CA THR A 331 -6.58 26.42 4.84
C THR A 331 -5.18 26.42 4.24
N VAL A 332 -5.04 25.91 3.02
CA VAL A 332 -3.76 25.73 2.34
C VAL A 332 -3.14 27.08 2.01
N LEU A 333 -3.95 28.03 1.53
CA LEU A 333 -3.50 29.38 1.19
C LEU A 333 -3.23 30.29 2.39
N SER A 334 -3.83 30.01 3.56
CA SER A 334 -3.56 30.80 4.78
C SER A 334 -2.18 30.53 5.39
N THR A 335 -1.50 29.45 4.97
CA THR A 335 -0.30 28.98 5.65
C THR A 335 1.01 29.11 4.89
N ASP A 336 1.06 29.33 3.56
CA ASP A 336 2.31 29.68 2.86
C ASP A 336 2.09 30.17 1.41
N ASN A 337 2.88 31.17 1.00
CA ASN A 337 3.07 31.70 -0.36
C ASN A 337 3.76 30.69 -1.33
N HIS A 338 3.76 29.40 -1.00
CA HIS A 338 4.32 28.35 -1.85
C HIS A 338 3.17 27.51 -2.40
N SER A 339 2.91 27.72 -3.68
CA SER A 339 1.99 26.96 -4.52
C SER A 339 2.14 25.46 -4.26
N PHE A 340 1.08 24.85 -3.73
CA PHE A 340 0.89 23.41 -3.80
C PHE A 340 0.43 23.08 -5.22
N VAL A 341 1.09 22.08 -5.81
CA VAL A 341 0.86 21.62 -7.17
C VAL A 341 0.17 20.27 -7.13
#